data_AF-A0A358DKM8-F1
#
_entry.id   AF-A0A358DKM8-F1
#
_cell.length_a   1.000
_cell.length_b   1.000
_cell.length_c   1.000
_cell.angle_alpha   90.00
_cell.angle_beta   90.00
_cell.angle_gamma   90.00
#
_symmetry.space_group_name_H-M   'P 1'
#
loop_
_entity.id
_entity.type
_entity.pdbx_description
1 polymer ?
#
loop_
_entity_poly.entity_id
_entity_poly.type
_entity_poly.pdbx_seq_one_letter_code
_entity_poly.pdbx_strand_id
1 'polypeptide(L)'
;MDLPGLGTCIPDLLATHRPTGEQIHVELLGFWSRAAVWRRVEWVQRGMREKILFCCSQRLRVSEAILDDDLPSALYVFKGVLSPSQIEKRLDILRLR
;
A
#
# COMPACT_ATOMS: atom_id res chain seq x y z
N MET A 1 -0.52 9.97 -8.79
CA MET A 1 0.02 10.79 -7.68
C MET A 1 1.44 11.17 -8.05
N ASP A 2 1.74 12.46 -8.12
CA ASP A 2 3.10 12.93 -8.35
C ASP A 2 3.81 13.11 -7.01
N LEU A 3 4.98 12.50 -6.84
CA LEU A 3 5.78 12.56 -5.63
C LEU A 3 7.05 13.37 -5.94
N PRO A 4 7.10 14.66 -5.60
CA PRO A 4 8.20 15.55 -5.99
C PRO A 4 9.57 14.99 -5.58
N GLY A 5 10.48 14.81 -6.55
CA GLY A 5 11.83 14.28 -6.31
C GLY A 5 11.90 12.77 -6.01
N LEU A 6 10.78 12.05 -6.12
CA LEU A 6 10.63 10.61 -5.84
C LEU A 6 10.09 9.83 -7.04
N GLY A 7 9.28 10.48 -7.87
CA GLY A 7 8.70 9.95 -9.11
C GLY A 7 7.17 9.98 -9.10
N THR A 8 6.56 9.28 -10.05
CA THR A 8 5.09 9.22 -10.16
C THR A 8 4.58 7.84 -9.74
N CYS A 9 3.56 7.81 -8.87
CA CYS A 9 2.82 6.61 -8.50
C CYS A 9 1.48 6.57 -9.25
N ILE A 10 1.18 5.44 -9.89
CA ILE A 10 -0.11 5.18 -10.57
C ILE A 10 -0.74 3.97 -9.88
N PRO A 11 -1.61 4.18 -8.87
CA PRO A 11 -2.29 3.09 -8.18
C PRO A 11 -3.23 2.30 -9.09
N ASP A 12 -3.32 0.99 -8.87
CA ASP A 12 -4.25 0.13 -9.59
C ASP A 12 -5.72 0.43 -9.27
N LEU A 13 -6.05 0.73 -8.00
CA LEU A 13 -7.42 0.95 -7.55
C LEU A 13 -7.53 2.12 -6.56
N LEU A 14 -8.74 2.65 -6.46
CA LEU A 14 -9.18 3.61 -5.44
C LEU A 14 -10.32 3.00 -4.63
N ALA A 15 -10.05 2.66 -3.36
CA ALA A 15 -11.08 2.22 -2.43
C ALA A 15 -11.75 3.44 -1.80
N THR A 16 -13.08 3.45 -1.77
CA THR A 16 -13.88 4.52 -1.14
C THR A 16 -14.72 3.94 -0.01
N HIS A 17 -14.54 4.45 1.21
CA HIS A 17 -15.37 4.12 2.34
C HIS A 17 -16.71 4.85 2.22
N ARG A 18 -17.75 4.13 1.76
CA ARG A 18 -19.06 4.70 1.41
C ARG A 18 -19.66 5.65 2.48
N PRO A 19 -19.63 5.34 3.78
CA PRO A 19 -20.22 6.23 4.80
C PRO A 19 -19.51 7.58 4.97
N THR A 20 -18.18 7.62 4.88
CA THR A 20 -17.40 8.85 5.14
C THR A 20 -16.90 9.53 3.88
N GLY A 21 -16.93 8.84 2.74
CA GLY A 21 -16.31 9.28 1.49
C GLY A 21 -14.78 9.22 1.50
N GLU A 22 -14.16 8.72 2.57
CA GLU A 22 -12.70 8.63 2.67
C GLU A 22 -12.13 7.67 1.62
N GLN A 23 -11.00 8.06 1.04
CA GLN A 23 -10.40 7.36 -0.09
C GLN A 23 -9.01 6.84 0.26
N ILE A 24 -8.73 5.60 -0.13
CA ILE A 24 -7.44 4.95 0.06
C ILE A 24 -7.06 4.28 -1.26
N HIS A 25 -5.85 4.54 -1.72
CA HIS A 25 -5.31 3.91 -2.93
C HIS A 25 -4.91 2.45 -2.63
N VAL A 26 -4.97 1.59 -3.64
CA VAL A 26 -4.46 0.21 -3.56
C VAL A 26 -3.59 -0.06 -4.77
N GLU A 27 -2.40 -0.62 -4.50
CA GLU A 27 -1.41 -0.98 -5.52
C GLU A 27 -1.04 -2.46 -5.38
N LEU A 28 -1.10 -3.21 -6.49
CA LEU A 28 -0.76 -4.62 -6.55
C LEU A 28 0.67 -4.84 -7.08
N LEU A 29 1.54 -5.25 -6.16
CA LEU A 29 2.91 -5.65 -6.43
C LEU A 29 3.00 -7.18 -6.60
N GLY A 30 2.32 -7.72 -7.62
CA GLY A 30 2.20 -9.16 -7.89
C GLY A 30 3.39 -9.79 -8.65
N PHE A 31 3.75 -9.23 -9.81
CA PHE A 31 4.83 -9.71 -10.70
C PHE A 31 6.10 -8.83 -10.65
N TRP A 32 6.18 -7.96 -9.65
CA TRP A 32 7.22 -6.93 -9.57
C TRP A 32 8.53 -7.47 -9.03
N SER A 33 9.60 -6.66 -9.10
CA SER A 33 10.85 -6.96 -8.42
C SER A 33 10.79 -6.51 -6.95
N ARG A 34 11.59 -7.14 -6.09
CA ARG A 34 11.77 -6.68 -4.69
C ARG A 34 12.22 -5.21 -4.62
N ALA A 35 13.00 -4.75 -5.60
CA ALA A 35 13.43 -3.35 -5.70
C ALA A 35 12.24 -2.38 -5.91
N ALA A 36 11.19 -2.79 -6.61
CA ALA A 36 9.98 -1.98 -6.76
C ALA A 36 9.27 -1.76 -5.42
N VAL A 37 9.19 -2.80 -4.57
CA VAL A 37 8.63 -2.67 -3.22
C VAL A 37 9.45 -1.68 -2.39
N TRP A 38 10.78 -1.81 -2.39
CA TRP A 38 11.66 -0.89 -1.65
C TRP A 38 11.54 0.55 -2.11
N ARG A 39 11.32 0.80 -3.41
CA ARG A 39 11.05 2.15 -3.89
C ARG A 39 9.77 2.74 -3.30
N ARG A 40 8.70 1.95 -3.16
CA ARG A 40 7.46 2.40 -2.49
C ARG A 40 7.69 2.65 -1.01
N VAL A 41 8.44 1.79 -0.34
CA VAL A 41 8.83 1.99 1.07
C VAL A 41 9.61 3.29 1.24
N GLU A 42 10.58 3.55 0.36
CA GLU A 42 11.35 4.80 0.37
C GLU A 42 10.44 6.02 0.20
N TRP A 43 9.44 5.95 -0.69
CA TRP A 43 8.48 7.04 -0.86
C TRP A 43 7.72 7.37 0.43
N VAL A 44 7.22 6.34 1.13
CA VAL A 44 6.53 6.50 2.41
C VAL A 44 7.47 7.12 3.45
N GLN A 45 8.68 6.57 3.60
CA GLN A 45 9.66 7.05 4.56
C GLN A 45 10.15 8.47 4.28
N ARG A 46 10.11 8.91 3.02
CA ARG A 46 10.45 10.28 2.60
C ARG A 46 9.26 11.24 2.66
N GLY A 47 8.16 10.83 3.29
CA GLY A 47 7.05 11.72 3.66
C GLY A 47 5.92 11.79 2.64
N MET A 48 5.72 10.74 1.84
CA MET A 48 4.48 10.57 1.07
C MET A 48 3.28 10.63 2.03
N ARG A 49 2.26 11.43 1.68
CA ARG A 49 1.13 11.74 2.57
C ARG A 49 -0.12 10.96 2.22
N GLU A 50 -0.16 10.39 1.02
CA GLU A 50 -1.30 9.72 0.45
C GLU A 50 -1.53 8.38 1.13
N LYS A 51 -2.80 8.10 1.49
CA LYS A 51 -3.20 6.81 2.04
C LYS A 51 -3.15 5.73 0.97
N ILE A 52 -2.28 4.74 1.12
CA ILE A 52 -2.13 3.65 0.15
C ILE A 52 -1.81 2.30 0.81
N LEU A 53 -2.49 1.26 0.32
CA LEU A 53 -2.22 -0.13 0.67
C LEU A 53 -1.40 -0.81 -0.43
N PHE A 54 -0.19 -1.25 -0.10
CA PHE A 54 0.68 -1.99 -1.01
C PHE A 54 0.48 -3.51 -0.85
N CYS A 55 -0.22 -4.13 -1.80
CA CYS A 55 -0.45 -5.56 -1.84
C CYS A 55 0.76 -6.27 -2.47
N CYS A 56 1.59 -6.92 -1.66
CA CYS A 56 2.84 -7.55 -2.08
C CYS A 56 2.73 -9.07 -2.11
N SER A 57 3.17 -9.70 -3.20
CA SER A 57 3.28 -11.17 -3.23
C SER A 57 4.35 -11.65 -2.23
N GLN A 58 4.07 -12.71 -1.48
CA GLN A 58 5.04 -13.33 -0.55
C GLN A 58 6.34 -13.75 -1.27
N ARG A 59 6.28 -14.00 -2.59
CA ARG A 59 7.45 -14.34 -3.41
C ARG A 59 8.51 -13.22 -3.44
N LEU A 60 8.13 -11.99 -3.13
CA LEU A 60 9.05 -10.83 -3.07
C LEU A 60 9.90 -10.80 -1.79
N ARG A 61 9.63 -11.69 -0.82
CA ARG A 61 10.41 -11.85 0.43
C ARG A 61 10.57 -10.52 1.19
N VAL A 62 9.45 -9.84 1.39
CA VAL A 62 9.31 -8.63 2.20
C VAL A 62 8.39 -8.90 3.39
N SER A 63 8.52 -8.11 4.44
CA SER A 63 7.69 -8.19 5.65
C SER A 63 6.70 -7.04 5.70
N GLU A 64 5.52 -7.25 6.29
CA GLU A 64 4.57 -6.16 6.56
C GLU A 64 5.16 -5.13 7.54
N ALA A 65 6.02 -5.58 8.47
CA ALA A 65 6.69 -4.74 9.47
C ALA A 65 7.77 -3.78 8.92
N ILE A 66 7.88 -3.63 7.59
CA ILE A 66 8.80 -2.66 6.98
C ILE A 66 8.24 -1.23 7.11
N LEU A 67 6.91 -1.09 7.13
CA LEU A 67 6.25 0.19 7.38
C LEU A 67 5.64 0.17 8.77
N ASP A 68 5.93 1.22 9.52
CA ASP A 68 5.39 1.42 10.86
C ASP A 68 3.88 1.76 10.82
N ASP A 69 3.21 1.52 11.95
CA ASP A 69 1.76 1.64 12.05
C ASP A 69 1.25 3.09 12.09
N ASP A 70 2.13 4.08 12.28
CA ASP A 70 1.83 5.52 12.26
C ASP A 70 1.93 6.12 10.84
N LEU A 71 2.46 5.38 9.88
CA LEU A 71 2.58 5.85 8.50
C LEU A 71 1.24 5.78 7.75
N PRO A 72 1.01 6.67 6.78
CA PRO A 72 -0.20 6.67 5.94
C PRO A 72 -0.21 5.51 4.94
N SER A 73 0.61 4.48 5.13
CA SER A 73 0.70 3.35 4.21
C SER A 73 0.97 2.07 4.95
N ALA A 74 0.53 0.95 4.37
CA ALA A 74 0.76 -0.37 4.91
C ALA A 74 1.10 -1.37 3.80
N LEU A 75 1.80 -2.45 4.17
CA LEU A 75 2.00 -3.60 3.29
C LEU A 75 0.99 -4.70 3.65
N TYR A 76 0.40 -5.32 2.63
CA TYR A 76 -0.31 -6.59 2.74
C TYR A 76 0.48 -7.67 1.99
N VAL A 77 1.11 -8.60 2.71
CA VAL A 77 1.82 -9.72 2.09
C VAL A 77 0.87 -10.90 1.90
N PHE A 78 0.50 -11.19 0.65
CA PHE A 78 -0.44 -12.25 0.30
C PHE A 78 0.25 -13.51 -0.25
N LYS A 79 -0.39 -14.68 -0.07
CA LYS A 79 0.10 -15.97 -0.55
C LYS A 79 -0.72 -16.44 -1.75
N GLY A 80 -0.13 -16.36 -2.94
CA GLY A 80 -0.77 -16.83 -4.17
C GLY A 80 -1.87 -15.88 -4.67
N VAL A 81 -3.03 -15.90 -4.03
CA VAL A 81 -4.21 -15.08 -4.41
C VAL A 81 -4.48 -14.02 -3.34
N LEU A 82 -4.89 -12.84 -3.77
CA LEU A 82 -5.34 -11.77 -2.87
C LEU A 82 -6.64 -12.17 -2.18
N SER A 83 -6.71 -11.98 -0.87
CA SER A 83 -7.95 -12.15 -0.12
C SER A 83 -8.69 -10.82 -0.01
N PRO A 84 -9.92 -10.69 -0.56
CA PRO A 84 -10.70 -9.46 -0.45
C PRO A 84 -10.96 -9.05 1.01
N SER A 85 -11.28 -10.00 1.89
CA SER A 85 -11.52 -9.72 3.30
C SER A 85 -10.27 -9.21 4.04
N GLN A 86 -9.08 -9.66 3.64
CA GLN A 86 -7.82 -9.14 4.19
C GLN A 86 -7.47 -7.74 3.68
N ILE A 87 -7.89 -7.41 2.46
CA ILE A 87 -7.79 -6.05 1.90
C ILE A 87 -8.74 -5.14 2.69
N GLU A 88 -10.02 -5.49 2.79
CA GLU A 88 -11.03 -4.71 3.52
C GLU A 88 -10.57 -4.42 4.96
N LYS A 89 -10.14 -5.45 5.71
CA LYS A 89 -9.63 -5.28 7.07
C LYS A 89 -8.48 -4.27 7.15
N ARG A 90 -7.54 -4.31 6.20
CA ARG A 90 -6.38 -3.41 6.19
C ARG A 90 -6.76 -2.00 5.77
N LEU A 91 -7.69 -1.85 4.83
CA LEU A 91 -8.26 -0.55 4.48
C LEU A 91 -8.93 0.09 5.69
N ASP A 92 -9.71 -0.65 6.46
CA ASP A 92 -10.34 -0.15 7.69
C ASP A 92 -9.31 0.28 8.75
N ILE A 93 -8.25 -0.50 8.94
CA ILE A 93 -7.16 -0.14 9.87
C ILE A 93 -6.46 1.15 9.39
N LEU A 94 -6.09 1.23 8.11
CA LEU A 94 -5.39 2.37 7.53
C LEU A 94 -6.25 3.63 7.52
N ARG A 95 -7.58 3.48 7.42
CA ARG A 95 -8.55 4.57 7.52
C ARG A 95 -8.50 5.26 8.90
N LEU A 96 -8.29 4.48 9.95
CA LEU A 96 -8.31 4.98 11.33
C LEU A 96 -6.98 5.61 11.79
N ARG A 97 -5.95 5.57 10.96
CA ARG A 97 -4.68 6.29 11.15
C ARG A 97 -4.80 7.73 10.68
#